data_AF-A0AAI7ZEN0-F1
#
_entry.id   AF-A0AAI7ZEN0-F1
#
_cell.length_a   1.000
_cell.length_b   1.000
_cell.length_c   1.000
_cell.angle_alpha   90.00
_cell.angle_beta   90.00
_cell.angle_gamma   90.00
#
_symmetry.space_group_name_H-M   'P 1'
#
loop_
_entity.id
_entity.type
_entity.pdbx_description
1 polymer ?
#
loop_
_entity_poly.entity_id
_entity_poly.type
_entity_poly.pdbx_seq_one_letter_code
_entity_poly.pdbx_strand_id
1 'polypeptide(L)' 'MSGHDNTLNLTDVDRVDIQGNRNLVLARAVKQVRFSGNDNTVNPSSNPLRDDRGSGNKVM' A
#
# COMPACT_ATOMS: atom_id res chain seq x y z
N MET A 1 12.69 -11.25 -5.17
CA MET A 1 13.09 -9.86 -5.53
C MET A 1 11.97 -8.96 -5.02
N SER A 2 12.24 -7.99 -4.13
CA SER A 2 11.22 -7.02 -3.70
C SER A 2 11.50 -5.67 -4.35
N GLY A 3 10.46 -5.06 -4.92
CA GLY A 3 10.54 -3.73 -5.51
C GLY A 3 10.69 -2.67 -4.40
N HIS A 4 11.49 -1.65 -4.68
CA HIS A 4 11.66 -0.50 -3.80
C HIS A 4 11.48 0.77 -4.61
N ASP A 5 11.00 1.82 -3.96
CA ASP A 5 10.89 3.16 -4.55
C ASP A 5 10.00 3.19 -5.82
N ASN A 6 8.97 2.33 -5.89
CA ASN A 6 8.01 2.29 -7.00
C ASN A 6 6.81 3.20 -6.74
N THR A 7 6.22 3.69 -7.84
CA THR A 7 4.90 4.33 -7.82
C THR A 7 3.91 3.51 -8.64
N LEU A 8 2.76 3.20 -8.06
CA LEU A 8 1.66 2.48 -8.73
C LEU A 8 0.36 3.26 -8.58
N ASN A 9 -0.41 3.38 -9.66
CA ASN A 9 -1.70 4.06 -9.67
C ASN A 9 -2.81 3.04 -9.97
N LEU A 10 -3.82 2.97 -9.10
CA LEU A 10 -4.90 1.99 -9.15
C LEU A 10 -6.24 2.74 -9.08
N THR A 11 -7.28 2.19 -9.71
CA THR A 11 -8.62 2.79 -9.62
C THR A 11 -9.46 2.09 -8.56
N ASP A 12 -9.78 0.82 -8.76
CA ASP A 12 -10.61 0.05 -7.85
C ASP A 12 -10.01 -1.35 -7.68
N VAL A 13 -9.68 -1.69 -6.44
CA VAL A 13 -9.06 -2.97 -6.11
C VAL A 13 -9.56 -3.48 -4.77
N ASP A 14 -9.80 -4.78 -4.69
CA ASP A 14 -10.18 -5.39 -3.41
C ASP A 14 -9.00 -5.41 -2.43
N ARG A 15 -7.80 -5.71 -2.93
CA ARG A 15 -6.63 -5.90 -2.08
C ARG A 15 -5.35 -5.42 -2.74
N VAL A 16 -4.54 -4.72 -1.97
CA VAL A 16 -3.16 -4.37 -2.33
C VAL A 16 -2.20 -5.05 -1.37
N ASP A 17 -1.33 -5.91 -1.90
CA ASP A 17 -0.23 -6.54 -1.16
C ASP A 17 1.07 -5.81 -1.53
N ILE A 18 1.65 -5.08 -0.58
CA ILE A 18 2.87 -4.31 -0.79
C ILE A 18 4.03 -4.99 -0.07
N GLN A 19 4.97 -5.46 -0.88
CA GLN A 19 6.23 -6.03 -0.46
C GLN A 19 7.37 -5.09 -0.86
N GLY A 20 8.48 -5.13 -0.13
CA GLY A 20 9.58 -4.18 -0.33
C GLY A 20 9.32 -2.83 0.33
N ASN A 21 10.16 -1.84 0.01
CA ASN A 21 10.27 -0.63 0.84
C ASN A 21 10.03 0.65 0.06
N ARG A 22 9.48 1.67 0.73
CA ARG A 22 9.29 3.02 0.18
C ARG A 22 8.49 3.07 -1.12
N ASN A 23 7.54 2.16 -1.29
CA ASN A 23 6.63 2.20 -2.43
C ASN A 23 5.46 3.17 -2.14
N LEU A 24 5.01 3.86 -3.19
CA LEU A 24 3.83 4.73 -3.18
C LEU A 24 2.71 4.10 -4.02
N VAL A 25 1.55 3.92 -3.43
CA VAL A 25 0.34 3.49 -4.14
C VAL A 25 -0.72 4.59 -4.04
N LEU A 26 -1.15 5.07 -5.20
CA LEU A 26 -2.28 5.98 -5.32
C LEU A 26 -3.51 5.15 -5.73
N ALA A 27 -4.62 5.30 -5.00
CA ALA A 27 -5.83 4.54 -5.30
C ALA A 27 -7.11 5.37 -5.11
N ARG A 28 -8.16 5.06 -5.86
CA ARG A 28 -9.49 5.64 -5.58
C ARG A 28 -10.24 4.79 -4.55
N ALA A 29 -10.38 3.49 -4.80
CA ALA A 29 -11.03 2.56 -3.89
C ALA A 29 -10.15 1.33 -3.62
N VAL A 30 -9.93 1.06 -2.34
CA VAL A 30 -9.24 -0.13 -1.81
C VAL A 30 -10.04 -0.66 -0.62
N LYS A 31 -10.31 -1.97 -0.59
CA LYS A 31 -10.95 -2.61 0.58
C LYS A 31 -9.94 -3.04 1.63
N GLN A 32 -8.79 -3.57 1.21
CA GLN A 32 -7.73 -4.04 2.11
C GLN A 32 -6.33 -3.69 1.61
N VAL A 33 -5.46 -3.32 2.53
CA VAL A 33 -4.01 -3.18 2.30
C VAL A 33 -3.26 -4.12 3.23
N ARG A 34 -2.31 -4.87 2.68
CA ARG A 34 -1.31 -5.60 3.45
C ARG A 34 0.09 -5.07 3.18
N PHE A 35 0.81 -4.75 4.25
CA PHE A 35 2.23 -4.42 4.20
C PHE A 35 3.07 -5.55 4.78
N SER A 36 4.10 -5.97 4.05
CA SER A 36 5.14 -6.87 4.57
C SER A 36 6.55 -6.30 4.48
N GLY A 37 6.71 -5.11 3.89
CA GLY A 37 7.95 -4.33 3.94
C GLY A 37 7.73 -3.00 4.66
N ASN A 38 8.68 -2.06 4.51
CA ASN A 38 8.76 -0.88 5.36
C ASN A 38 8.55 0.43 4.60
N ASP A 39 8.11 1.46 5.32
CA ASP A 39 8.03 2.83 4.83
C ASP A 39 7.19 3.01 3.55
N ASN A 40 6.24 2.11 3.29
CA ASN A 40 5.34 2.22 2.14
C ASN A 40 4.18 3.16 2.45
N THR A 41 3.70 3.87 1.44
CA THR A 41 2.55 4.77 1.55
C THR A 41 1.46 4.34 0.59
N VAL A 42 0.25 4.20 1.10
CA VAL A 42 -0.98 4.05 0.30
C VAL A 42 -1.82 5.29 0.54
N ASN A 43 -2.27 5.94 -0.53
CA ASN A 43 -3.15 7.10 -0.49
C ASN A 43 -4.45 6.76 -1.25
N PRO A 44 -5.40 6.07 -0.59
CA PRO A 44 -6.71 5.77 -1.14
C PRO A 44 -7.72 6.90 -0.82
N SER A 45 -8.73 7.08 -1.67
CA SER A 45 -9.90 7.90 -1.28
C SER A 45 -10.90 7.13 -0.39
N SER A 46 -10.71 5.82 -0.22
CA SER A 46 -11.48 4.95 0.66
C SER A 46 -10.79 4.75 2.02
N ASN A 47 -11.46 4.05 2.94
CA ASN A 47 -10.89 3.68 4.24
C ASN A 47 -10.64 2.16 4.32
N PRO A 48 -9.49 1.67 3.82
CA PRO A 48 -9.22 0.23 3.75
C PRO A 48 -8.92 -0.39 5.12
N LEU A 49 -9.18 -1.68 5.24
CA LEU A 49 -8.62 -2.49 6.32
C LEU A 49 -7.10 -2.61 6.17
N ARG A 50 -6.36 -2.52 7.28
CA ARG A 50 -4.90 -2.54 7.30
C ARG A 50 -4.37 -3.78 8.03
N ASP A 51 -3.60 -4.61 7.32
CA ASP A 51 -2.75 -5.68 7.87
C ASP A 51 -1.29 -5.25 7.69
N ASP A 52 -0.64 -4.78 8.75
CA ASP A 52 0.72 -4.27 8.68
C ASP A 52 1.67 -5.12 9.52
N ARG A 53 2.61 -5.76 8.83
CA ARG A 53 3.65 -6.62 9.44
C ARG A 53 5.05 -6.04 9.28
N GLY A 54 5.15 -4.84 8.71
CA GLY A 54 6.39 -4.09 8.61
C GLY A 54 6.43 -2.95 9.62
N SER A 55 7.24 -1.94 9.32
CA SER A 55 7.35 -0.73 10.12
C SER A 55 7.31 0.51 9.23
N GLY A 56 6.81 1.62 9.77
CA GLY A 56 6.80 2.92 9.08
C GLY A 56 5.78 3.05 7.94
N ASN A 57 4.94 2.04 7.68
CA ASN A 57 3.94 2.11 6.63
C ASN A 57 2.79 3.09 6.98
N LYS A 58 2.24 3.72 5.95
CA LYS A 58 1.20 4.74 6.07
C LYS A 58 0.05 4.45 5.12
N VAL A 59 -1.17 4.59 5.63
CA VAL A 59 -2.38 4.79 4.83
C VAL A 59 -2.80 6.22 5.11
N MET A 60 -2.82 7.07 4.09
CA MET A 60 -3.14 8.51 4.18
C MET A 60 -4.58 8.78 3.82
#